data_AF-A0A958C2W2-F1
#
_entry.id   AF-A0A958C2W2-F1
#
_cell.length_a   1.000
_cell.length_b   1.000
_cell.length_c   1.000
_cell.angle_alpha   90.00
_cell.angle_beta   90.00
_cell.angle_gamma   90.00
#
_symmetry.space_group_name_H-M   'P 1'
#
loop_
_entity.id
_entity.type
_entity.pdbx_description
1 polymer ?
#
loop_
_entity_poly.entity_id
_entity_poly.type
_entity_poly.pdbx_seq_one_letter_code
_entity_poly.pdbx_strand_id
1 'polypeptide(L)'
;GVRLKVLRNGVDVSKPDLTSENFQWSAPFVEGDPRAYGNRRQYNLKYEYVPTAGDADWTAFLVDGSGNPISQEATFQTRSDARDSEIYLSFIDTQ
;
A
#
# COMPACT_ATOMS: atom_id res chain seq x y z
N GLY A 1 -1.98 11.41 12.73
CA GLY A 1 -0.99 10.79 11.84
C GLY A 1 -1.71 10.10 10.70
N VAL A 2 -1.07 9.97 9.54
CA VAL A 2 -1.65 9.28 8.37
C VAL A 2 -1.54 7.77 8.57
N ARG A 3 -2.62 7.05 8.24
CA ARG A 3 -2.66 5.59 8.20
C ARG A 3 -3.09 5.11 6.81
N LEU A 4 -2.62 3.93 6.41
CA LEU A 4 -2.99 3.24 5.18
C LEU A 4 -4.05 2.21 5.52
N LYS A 5 -5.21 2.35 4.91
CA LYS A 5 -6.29 1.37 4.97
C LYS A 5 -6.23 0.49 3.74
N VAL A 6 -6.31 -0.82 3.96
CA VAL A 6 -6.23 -1.83 2.90
C VAL A 6 -7.36 -2.80 3.10
N LEU A 7 -8.20 -2.95 2.08
CA LEU A 7 -9.27 -3.93 2.04
C LEU A 7 -8.86 -5.07 1.10
N ARG A 8 -9.07 -6.31 1.54
CA ARG A 8 -8.95 -7.53 0.74
C ARG A 8 -10.33 -8.15 0.63
N ASN A 9 -10.89 -8.21 -0.58
CA ASN A 9 -12.27 -8.65 -0.81
C ASN A 9 -13.29 -7.92 0.09
N GLY A 10 -13.07 -6.61 0.30
CA GLY A 10 -13.90 -5.77 1.17
C GLY A 10 -13.63 -5.91 2.68
N VAL A 11 -12.76 -6.83 3.11
CA VAL A 11 -12.38 -6.99 4.51
C VAL A 11 -11.17 -6.13 4.83
N ASP A 12 -11.25 -5.32 5.88
CA ASP A 12 -10.11 -4.54 6.36
C ASP A 12 -9.02 -5.47 6.88
N VAL A 13 -7.86 -5.37 6.26
CA VAL A 13 -6.67 -6.13 6.65
C VAL A 13 -5.58 -5.21 7.20
N SER A 14 -5.76 -3.89 7.23
CA SER A 14 -4.74 -2.94 7.64
C SER A 14 -4.30 -3.11 9.11
N LYS A 15 -3.04 -2.81 9.40
CA LYS A 15 -2.57 -2.66 10.77
C LYS A 15 -3.00 -1.31 11.35
N PRO A 16 -3.30 -1.24 12.66
CA PRO A 16 -3.76 -0.02 13.31
C PRO A 16 -2.65 1.05 13.50
N ASP A 17 -1.38 0.68 13.30
CA ASP A 17 -0.23 1.53 13.57
C ASP A 17 -0.05 2.65 12.53
N LEU A 18 0.75 3.66 12.87
CA LEU A 18 1.04 4.76 11.96
C LEU A 18 1.82 4.25 10.75
N THR A 19 1.34 4.57 9.55
CA THR A 19 2.00 4.05 8.34
C THR A 19 3.36 4.70 8.14
N SER A 20 3.56 5.95 8.61
CA SER A 20 4.87 6.62 8.62
C SER A 20 5.99 5.81 9.27
N GLU A 21 5.68 4.88 10.18
CA GLU A 21 6.66 4.06 10.89
C GLU A 21 6.98 2.75 10.16
N ASN A 22 6.14 2.35 9.21
CA ASN A 22 6.25 1.10 8.47
C ASN A 22 6.67 1.29 7.01
N PHE A 23 6.96 2.54 6.61
CA PHE A 23 7.41 2.88 5.27
C PHE A 23 8.91 2.66 5.10
N GLN A 24 9.29 1.97 4.03
CA GLN A 24 10.68 1.97 3.59
C GLN A 24 10.88 3.14 2.62
N TRP A 25 11.87 3.99 2.89
CA TRP A 25 12.40 5.00 1.96
C TRP A 25 13.24 4.33 0.88
N SER A 26 12.66 3.38 0.17
CA SER A 26 13.28 2.69 -0.95
C SER A 26 12.18 2.05 -1.78
N ALA A 27 11.42 2.89 -2.49
CA ALA A 27 10.70 2.38 -3.64
C ALA A 27 11.72 1.75 -4.61
N PRO A 28 11.40 0.66 -5.33
CA PRO A 28 12.28 0.13 -6.35
C PRO A 28 12.57 1.27 -7.33
N PHE A 29 13.86 1.40 -7.66
CA PHE A 29 14.29 2.27 -8.73
C PHE A 29 13.52 1.87 -10.00
N VAL A 30 12.65 2.76 -10.48
CA VAL A 30 11.99 2.60 -11.78
C VAL A 30 12.77 3.42 -12.77
N GLU A 31 13.55 2.76 -13.62
CA GLU A 31 14.31 3.41 -14.68
C GLU A 31 13.37 4.23 -15.57
N GLY A 32 13.62 5.54 -15.65
CA GLY A 32 12.79 6.48 -16.44
C GLY A 32 11.59 7.10 -15.71
N ASP A 33 11.28 6.75 -14.44
CA ASP A 33 10.29 7.51 -13.67
C ASP A 33 10.97 8.71 -12.98
N PRO A 34 10.68 9.96 -13.36
CA PRO A 34 11.26 11.15 -12.72
C PRO A 34 10.86 11.30 -11.24
N ARG A 35 9.91 10.49 -10.75
CA ARG A 35 9.47 10.43 -9.34
C ARG A 35 10.14 9.29 -8.56
N ALA A 36 11.10 8.58 -9.17
CA ALA A 36 11.89 7.53 -8.50
C ALA A 36 12.78 8.07 -7.37
N TYR A 37 13.06 9.38 -7.36
CA TYR A 37 13.83 10.05 -6.32
C TYR A 37 13.00 11.18 -5.69
N GLY A 38 12.63 11.03 -4.42
CA GLY A 38 12.02 12.09 -3.60
C GLY A 38 10.60 11.79 -3.10
N ASN A 39 10.41 11.83 -1.79
CA ASN A 39 9.12 11.86 -1.06
C ASN A 39 8.12 10.71 -1.26
N ARG A 40 8.49 9.66 -2.01
CA ARG A 40 7.67 8.47 -2.17
C ARG A 40 7.76 7.58 -0.92
N ARG A 41 6.65 7.50 -0.19
CA ARG A 41 6.46 6.52 0.88
C ARG A 41 5.95 5.21 0.26
N GLN A 42 6.76 4.14 0.33
CA GLN A 42 6.36 2.82 -0.18
C GLN A 42 6.17 1.74 0.90
N TYR A 43 5.00 1.11 0.87
CA TYR A 43 4.59 0.07 1.80
C TYR A 43 4.49 -1.26 1.06
N ASN A 44 5.23 -2.25 1.53
CA ASN A 44 5.22 -3.59 0.98
C ASN A 44 4.29 -4.48 1.81
N LEU A 45 3.18 -4.89 1.22
CA LEU A 45 2.20 -5.77 1.87
C LEU A 45 2.74 -7.19 2.08
N LYS A 46 3.85 -7.57 1.45
CA LYS A 46 4.47 -8.91 1.56
C LYS A 46 4.77 -9.33 2.99
N TYR A 47 5.21 -8.40 3.85
CA TYR A 47 5.66 -8.72 5.20
C TYR A 47 4.53 -8.80 6.24
N GLU A 48 3.31 -8.45 5.85
CA GLU A 48 2.17 -8.40 6.77
C GLU A 48 1.16 -9.51 6.53
N TYR A 49 1.15 -10.10 5.33
CA TYR A 49 0.14 -11.10 4.95
C TYR A 49 0.83 -12.36 4.43
N VAL A 50 1.29 -13.17 5.36
CA VAL A 50 1.46 -14.61 5.17
C VAL A 50 0.10 -15.26 5.54
N PRO A 51 -0.52 -16.05 4.66
CA PRO A 51 -0.02 -16.58 3.38
C PRO A 51 -0.20 -15.59 2.21
N THR A 52 0.59 -15.83 1.15
CA THR A 52 0.62 -15.15 -0.17
C THR A 52 -0.64 -14.35 -0.52
N ALA A 53 -0.44 -13.15 -1.12
CA ALA A 53 -1.50 -12.24 -1.56
C ALA A 53 -2.67 -12.95 -2.28
N GLY A 54 -2.38 -14.01 -3.05
CA GLY A 54 -3.38 -14.92 -3.62
C GLY A 54 -4.38 -14.20 -4.52
N ASP A 55 -5.52 -14.81 -4.79
CA ASP A 55 -6.55 -14.20 -5.62
C ASP A 55 -7.41 -13.29 -4.76
N ALA A 56 -7.40 -11.99 -5.08
CA ALA A 56 -8.17 -11.02 -4.34
C ALA A 56 -8.43 -9.74 -5.14
N ASP A 57 -9.50 -9.07 -4.76
CA ASP A 57 -9.76 -7.68 -5.09
C ASP A 57 -9.24 -6.81 -3.94
N TRP A 58 -8.41 -5.85 -4.27
CA TRP A 58 -7.76 -4.98 -3.31
C TRP A 58 -8.26 -3.56 -3.45
N THR A 59 -8.44 -2.90 -2.32
CA THR A 59 -8.71 -1.46 -2.24
C THR A 59 -7.74 -0.85 -1.23
N ALA A 60 -7.04 0.21 -1.62
CA ALA A 60 -6.12 0.93 -0.75
C ALA A 60 -6.41 2.43 -0.74
N PHE A 61 -6.37 3.05 0.43
CA PHE A 61 -6.54 4.50 0.60
C PHE A 61 -5.91 4.98 1.92
N LEU A 62 -5.70 6.28 2.03
CA LEU A 62 -5.19 6.91 3.24
C LEU A 62 -6.34 7.35 4.15
N VAL A 63 -6.14 7.20 5.45
CA VAL A 63 -7.02 7.70 6.50
C VAL A 63 -6.25 8.56 7.51
N ASP A 64 -6.95 9.44 8.20
CA ASP A 64 -6.40 10.20 9.32
C ASP A 64 -6.27 9.37 10.62
N GLY A 65 -5.86 10.00 11.71
CA GLY A 65 -5.71 9.34 13.03
C GLY A 65 -7.03 8.88 13.66
N SER A 66 -8.15 9.39 13.16
CA SER A 66 -9.52 9.04 13.58
C SER A 66 -10.14 7.98 12.66
N GLY A 67 -9.47 7.61 11.56
CA GLY A 67 -9.93 6.63 10.59
C GLY A 67 -10.76 7.21 9.43
N ASN A 68 -10.84 8.53 9.28
CA ASN A 68 -11.56 9.15 8.17
C ASN A 68 -10.74 9.10 6.88
N PRO A 69 -11.33 8.76 5.71
CA PRO A 69 -10.63 8.78 4.43
C PRO A 69 -10.12 10.19 4.06
N ILE A 70 -8.88 10.27 3.60
CA ILE A 70 -8.23 11.52 3.15
C ILE A 70 -7.62 11.42 1.75
N SER A 71 -7.72 10.26 1.09
CA SER A 71 -7.36 10.08 -0.32
C SER A 71 -8.49 9.37 -1.08
N GLN A 72 -8.39 9.40 -2.41
CA GLN A 72 -9.18 8.50 -3.26
C GLN A 72 -8.77 7.04 -3.04
N GLU A 73 -9.69 6.13 -3.34
CA GLU A 73 -9.44 4.69 -3.35
C GLU A 73 -8.68 4.27 -4.60
N ALA A 74 -7.63 3.48 -4.42
CA ALA A 74 -6.95 2.76 -5.49
C ALA A 74 -7.37 1.29 -5.46
N THR A 75 -7.84 0.77 -6.59
CA THR A 75 -8.29 -0.63 -6.71
C THR A 75 -7.43 -1.41 -7.71
N PHE A 76 -7.14 -2.66 -7.38
CA PHE A 76 -6.41 -3.58 -8.27
C PHE A 76 -6.70 -5.03 -7.89
N GLN A 77 -6.29 -5.95 -8.76
CA GLN A 77 -6.61 -7.37 -8.63
C GLN A 77 -5.34 -8.20 -8.69
N THR A 78 -5.25 -9.21 -7.84
CA THR A 78 -4.24 -10.28 -7.95
C THR A 78 -4.94 -11.58 -8.35
N ARG A 79 -4.33 -12.37 -9.23
CA ARG A 79 -4.87 -13.63 -9.76
C ARG A 79 -3.77 -14.70 -9.77
N SER A 80 -4.17 -15.97 -9.78
CA SER A 80 -3.35 -17.13 -9.43
C SER A 80 -2.40 -17.58 -10.53
N ASP A 81 -2.41 -16.88 -11.66
CA ASP A 81 -1.40 -16.97 -12.71
C ASP A 81 -0.07 -16.30 -12.29
N ALA A 82 -0.08 -15.39 -11.33
CA ALA A 82 1.11 -14.72 -10.80
C ALA A 82 1.63 -15.41 -9.52
N ARG A 83 2.52 -16.40 -9.68
CA ARG A 83 3.29 -16.95 -8.55
C ARG A 83 4.11 -15.82 -7.89
N ASP A 84 4.04 -15.72 -6.56
CA ASP A 84 4.75 -14.74 -5.72
C ASP A 84 4.45 -13.27 -6.04
N SER A 85 3.17 -12.90 -6.08
CA SER A 85 2.75 -11.49 -6.20
C SER A 85 3.14 -10.69 -4.95
N GLU A 86 4.01 -9.69 -5.14
CA GLU A 86 4.30 -8.65 -4.16
C GLU A 86 3.49 -7.41 -4.49
N ILE A 87 2.82 -6.85 -3.48
CA ILE A 87 2.03 -5.63 -3.66
C ILE A 87 2.75 -4.47 -2.98
N TYR A 88 3.06 -3.46 -3.79
CA TYR A 88 3.66 -2.21 -3.35
C TYR A 88 2.66 -1.07 -3.48
N LEU A 89 2.34 -0.44 -2.35
CA LEU A 89 1.51 0.75 -2.31
C LEU A 89 2.40 1.97 -2.12
N SER A 90 2.17 3.01 -2.90
CA SER A 90 2.97 4.23 -2.86
C SER A 90 2.08 5.46 -2.91
N PHE A 91 2.42 6.45 -2.10
CA PHE A 91 1.80 7.77 -2.18
C PHE A 91 2.85 8.87 -2.07
N ILE A 92 2.47 10.03 -2.59
CA ILE A 92 3.24 11.27 -2.49
C ILE A 92 2.53 12.10 -1.44
N ASP A 93 3.22 12.39 -0.35
CA ASP A 93 2.78 13.36 0.64
C ASP A 93 3.29 14.73 0.18
N THR A 94 2.39 15.72 0.06
CA THR A 94 2.73 17.07 -0.41
C THR A 94 2.98 18.05 0.73
N GLN A 95 3.24 17.57 1.95
CA GLN A 95 3.69 18.43 3.05
C GLN A 95 5.03 19.10 2.73
#